data_AF-A0A3L6FPH2-F1
#
_entry.id   AF-A0A3L6FPH2-F1
#
_cell.length_a   1.000
_cell.length_b   1.000
_cell.length_c   1.000
_cell.angle_alpha   90.00
_cell.angle_beta   90.00
_cell.angle_gamma   90.00
#
_symmetry.space_group_name_H-M   'P 1'
#
loop_
_entity.id
_entity.type
_entity.pdbx_description
1 polymer ?
#
loop_
_entity_poly.entity_id
_entity_poly.type
_entity_poly.pdbx_seq_one_letter_code
_entity_poly.pdbx_strand_id
1 'polypeptide(L)'
;MCDLVARTGRHLQRYENGRRLVAGCIPFRYMDINDGASDDEQKKLVEVLMISSQSGPGLLFPKGGWENDEAVEETAAREAIEEARVRGDLVQLLGFYDFKSK
;
A
#
# COMPACT_ATOMS: atom_id res chain seq x y z
N MET A 1 16.45 -9.35 17.02
CA MET A 1 15.27 -9.38 16.13
C MET A 1 14.27 -8.42 16.77
N CYS A 2 14.13 -7.21 16.24
CA CYS A 2 13.22 -6.21 16.81
C CYS A 2 11.84 -6.49 16.24
N ASP A 3 10.88 -6.82 17.11
CA ASP A 3 9.49 -7.01 16.71
C ASP A 3 8.96 -5.70 16.10
N LEU A 4 8.42 -5.80 14.88
CA LEU A 4 7.62 -4.73 14.28
C LEU A 4 6.33 -4.63 15.11
N VAL A 5 6.34 -3.75 16.10
CA VAL A 5 5.15 -3.44 16.90
C VAL A 5 4.30 -2.47 16.10
N ALA A 6 3.18 -2.95 15.57
CA ALA A 6 2.20 -2.09 14.91
C ALA A 6 1.71 -1.02 15.89
N ARG A 7 1.57 0.22 15.40
CA ARG A 7 1.05 1.33 16.21
C ARG A 7 -0.38 1.01 16.66
N THR A 8 -0.69 1.32 17.91
CA THR A 8 -2.03 1.07 18.49
C THR A 8 -2.68 2.38 18.96
N GLY A 9 -4.00 2.44 18.86
CA GLY A 9 -4.79 3.62 19.24
C GLY A 9 -5.08 4.59 18.09
N ARG A 10 -5.73 5.72 18.39
CA ARG A 10 -6.12 6.76 17.42
C ARG A 10 -5.65 8.16 17.79
N HIS A 11 -4.78 8.28 18.79
CA HIS A 11 -4.39 9.55 19.40
C HIS A 11 -3.53 10.43 18.48
N LEU A 12 -2.73 9.84 17.60
CA LEU A 12 -1.91 10.56 16.62
C LEU A 12 -2.52 10.57 15.22
N GLN A 13 -3.70 9.98 15.01
CA GLN A 13 -4.31 9.91 13.69
C GLN A 13 -4.67 11.29 13.17
N ARG A 14 -4.34 11.52 11.91
CA ARG A 14 -4.65 12.77 11.22
C ARG A 14 -6.07 12.78 10.68
N TYR A 15 -6.73 13.92 10.86
CA TYR A 15 -8.06 14.19 10.36
C TYR A 15 -8.08 15.52 9.61
N GLU A 16 -8.80 15.57 8.50
CA GLU A 16 -9.05 16.80 7.75
C GLU A 16 -10.55 16.92 7.46
N ASN A 17 -11.16 18.04 7.80
CA ASN A 17 -12.60 18.28 7.61
C ASN A 17 -13.50 17.15 8.17
N GLY A 18 -13.11 16.57 9.31
CA GLY A 18 -13.81 15.46 9.95
C GLY A 18 -13.59 14.08 9.30
N ARG A 19 -12.72 13.97 8.29
CA ARG A 19 -12.36 12.73 7.61
C ARG A 19 -11.02 12.22 8.11
N ARG A 20 -10.94 10.92 8.42
CA ARG A 20 -9.67 10.27 8.76
C ARG A 20 -8.80 10.17 7.51
N LEU A 21 -7.55 10.58 7.60
CA LEU A 21 -6.60 10.41 6.51
C LEU A 21 -5.94 9.03 6.58
N VAL A 22 -5.82 8.41 5.41
CA VAL A 22 -5.28 7.07 5.21
C VAL A 22 -4.26 7.14 4.08
N ALA A 23 -3.13 6.46 4.25
CA ALA A 23 -2.14 6.30 3.21
C ALA A 23 -1.80 4.82 3.03
N GLY A 24 -1.34 4.47 1.84
CA GLY A 24 -1.00 3.12 1.44
C GLY A 24 -0.30 3.11 0.10
N CYS A 25 0.06 1.93 -0.38
CA CYS A 25 0.72 1.78 -1.67
C CYS A 25 0.14 0.59 -2.43
N ILE A 26 0.39 0.53 -3.73
CA ILE A 26 0.13 -0.64 -4.57
C ILE A 26 1.48 -1.32 -4.81
N PRO A 27 1.81 -2.41 -4.08
CA PRO A 27 3.07 -3.11 -4.31
C PRO A 27 2.97 -3.89 -5.62
N PHE A 28 3.97 -3.72 -6.49
CA PHE A 28 4.00 -4.40 -7.77
C PHE A 28 5.40 -4.88 -8.12
N ARG A 29 5.47 -5.84 -9.04
CA ARG A 29 6.71 -6.26 -9.69
C ARG A 29 6.47 -6.50 -11.17
N TYR A 30 7.50 -6.26 -11.97
CA TYR A 30 7.49 -6.68 -13.36
C TYR A 30 7.88 -8.15 -13.47
N MET A 31 7.20 -8.88 -14.34
CA MET A 31 7.61 -10.20 -14.79
C MET A 31 7.93 -10.17 -16.26
N ASP A 32 9.04 -10.81 -16.61
CA ASP A 32 9.40 -11.06 -17.99
C ASP A 32 8.58 -12.25 -18.50
N ILE A 33 7.81 -12.04 -19.57
CA ILE A 33 7.16 -13.14 -20.28
C ILE A 33 8.15 -13.62 -21.35
N ASN A 34 8.90 -14.67 -21.05
CA ASN A 34 9.67 -15.41 -22.06
C ASN A 34 8.73 -16.34 -22.84
N ASP A 35 7.74 -15.79 -23.53
CA ASP A 35 7.12 -16.51 -24.63
C ASP A 35 8.13 -16.45 -25.76
N GLY A 36 8.64 -17.60 -26.22
CA GLY A 36 9.71 -17.72 -27.23
C GLY A 36 9.36 -17.17 -28.63
N ALA A 37 8.49 -16.18 -28.73
CA ALA A 37 8.16 -15.43 -29.92
C ALA A 37 9.05 -14.19 -30.02
N SER A 38 10.05 -14.29 -30.90
CA SER A 38 10.64 -13.25 -31.76
C SER A 38 10.64 -11.79 -31.27
N ASP A 39 11.86 -11.24 -31.16
CA ASP A 39 12.21 -9.81 -31.07
C ASP A 39 11.15 -8.86 -31.67
N ASP A 40 10.40 -8.16 -30.81
CA ASP A 40 10.17 -6.70 -30.97
C ASP A 40 9.46 -6.02 -29.79
N GLU A 41 8.89 -6.74 -28.83
CA GLU A 41 8.32 -6.12 -27.62
C GLU A 41 8.44 -7.05 -26.42
N GLN A 42 9.38 -6.77 -25.51
CA GLN A 42 9.38 -7.38 -24.19
C GLN A 42 8.11 -6.93 -23.44
N LYS A 43 7.03 -7.71 -23.56
CA LYS A 43 5.80 -7.48 -22.82
C LYS A 43 6.08 -7.75 -21.34
N LYS A 44 6.26 -6.69 -20.57
CA LYS A 44 6.39 -6.78 -19.11
C LYS A 44 5.00 -6.94 -18.51
N LEU A 45 4.74 -8.09 -17.90
CA LEU A 45 3.53 -8.28 -17.11
C LEU A 45 3.72 -7.56 -15.77
N VAL A 46 2.68 -6.87 -15.30
CA VAL A 46 2.67 -6.29 -13.96
C VAL A 46 1.91 -7.23 -13.05
N GLU A 47 2.58 -7.74 -12.02
CA GLU A 47 1.91 -8.39 -10.91
C GLU A 47 1.75 -7.41 -9.75
N VAL A 48 0.57 -7.45 -9.13
CA VAL A 48 0.22 -6.58 -8.00
C VAL A 48 -0.11 -7.44 -6.79
N LEU A 49 0.39 -7.05 -5.62
CA LEU A 49 0.08 -7.69 -4.36
C LEU A 49 -1.14 -7.05 -3.71
N MET A 50 -2.06 -7.89 -3.24
CA MET A 50 -3.20 -7.51 -2.41
C MET A 50 -3.25 -8.36 -1.15
N ILE A 51 -3.90 -7.87 -0.10
CA ILE A 51 -4.13 -8.55 1.17
C ILE A 51 -5.62 -8.85 1.36
N SER A 52 -5.95 -9.86 2.16
CA SER A 52 -7.34 -10.13 2.55
C SER A 52 -7.85 -9.09 3.54
N SER A 53 -9.09 -8.65 3.36
CA SER A 53 -9.74 -7.74 4.31
C SER A 53 -10.05 -8.44 5.64
N GLN A 54 -9.77 -7.76 6.77
CA GLN A 54 -10.16 -8.22 8.09
C GLN A 54 -11.66 -8.02 8.38
N SER A 55 -12.32 -7.12 7.66
CA SER A 55 -13.71 -6.70 7.91
C SER A 55 -14.75 -7.39 7.02
N GLY A 56 -14.34 -8.36 6.21
CA GLY A 56 -15.25 -9.13 5.36
C GLY A 56 -14.59 -9.68 4.10
N PRO A 57 -15.38 -10.26 3.18
CA PRO A 57 -14.86 -10.77 1.92
C PRO A 57 -14.34 -9.60 1.06
N GLY A 58 -13.10 -9.72 0.59
CA GLY A 58 -12.51 -8.75 -0.32
C GLY A 58 -10.99 -8.71 -0.23
N LEU A 59 -10.39 -8.16 -1.27
CA LEU A 59 -8.97 -7.87 -1.34
C LEU A 59 -8.77 -6.35 -1.23
N LEU A 60 -7.74 -5.96 -0.49
CA LEU A 60 -7.34 -4.58 -0.28
C LEU A 60 -5.88 -4.40 -0.66
N PHE A 61 -5.50 -3.17 -0.98
CA PHE A 61 -4.09 -2.79 -0.96
C PHE A 61 -3.66 -2.47 0.48
N PRO A 62 -2.39 -2.75 0.84
CA PRO A 62 -1.84 -2.37 2.14
C PRO A 62 -1.99 -0.87 2.38
N LYS A 63 -2.67 -0.52 3.47
CA LYS A 63 -2.95 0.87 3.83
C LYS A 63 -3.35 0.99 5.29
N GLY A 64 -3.19 2.17 5.86
CA GLY A 64 -3.71 2.46 7.19
C GLY A 64 -3.64 3.93 7.55
N GLY A 65 -3.75 4.20 8.85
CA GLY A 65 -3.92 5.57 9.35
C GLY A 65 -2.69 6.42 9.08
N TRP A 66 -2.89 7.60 8.51
CA TRP A 66 -1.83 8.61 8.47
C TRP A 66 -1.73 9.27 9.84
N GLU A 67 -0.59 9.08 10.51
CA GLU A 67 -0.29 9.64 11.82
C GLU A 67 0.37 11.03 11.68
N ASN A 68 0.25 11.88 12.70
CA ASN A 68 0.67 13.28 12.63
C ASN A 68 2.19 13.50 12.62
N ASP A 69 2.95 12.49 13.02
CA ASP A 69 4.41 12.46 13.11
C ASP A 69 5.08 11.79 11.88
N GLU A 70 4.33 11.49 10.82
CA GLU A 70 4.82 10.84 9.60
C GLU A 70 4.48 11.65 8.35
N ALA A 71 5.32 11.56 7.31
CA ALA A 71 4.96 11.93 5.95
C ALA A 71 4.04 10.88 5.31
N VAL A 72 3.33 11.23 4.23
CA VAL A 72 2.39 10.31 3.57
C VAL A 72 3.11 9.08 3.00
N GLU A 73 4.34 9.27 2.51
CA GLU A 73 5.24 8.23 2.02
C GLU A 73 5.69 7.29 3.13
N GLU A 74 6.03 7.84 4.30
CA GLU A 74 6.47 7.06 5.47
C GLU A 74 5.32 6.19 5.99
N THR A 75 4.11 6.74 6.08
CA THR A 75 2.92 5.95 6.43
C THR A 75 2.68 4.84 5.39
N ALA A 76 2.72 5.15 4.09
CA ALA A 76 2.51 4.13 3.05
C ALA A 76 3.53 2.99 3.13
N ALA A 77 4.81 3.30 3.35
CA ALA A 77 5.88 2.32 3.52
C ALA A 77 5.73 1.49 4.80
N ARG A 78 5.36 2.13 5.93
CA ARG A 78 5.10 1.43 7.20
C ARG A 78 3.96 0.44 7.06
N GLU A 79 2.82 0.86 6.51
CA GLU A 79 1.63 0.02 6.34
C GLU A 79 1.88 -1.17 5.39
N ALA A 80 2.69 -0.97 4.34
CA ALA A 80 3.11 -2.07 3.46
C ALA A 80 3.92 -3.15 4.20
N ILE A 81 4.79 -2.75 5.13
CA ILE A 81 5.56 -3.66 5.97
C ILE A 81 4.65 -4.34 7.00
N GLU A 82 3.76 -3.59 7.64
CA GLU A 82 2.89 -4.09 8.71
C GLU A 82 1.86 -5.09 8.19
N GLU A 83 1.13 -4.76 7.12
CA GLU A 83 0.03 -5.61 6.62
C GLU A 83 0.49 -6.70 5.65
N ALA A 84 1.54 -6.45 4.85
CA ALA A 84 1.97 -7.35 3.78
C ALA A 84 3.43 -7.81 3.87
N ARG A 85 4.20 -7.31 4.84
CA ARG A 85 5.66 -7.57 4.96
C ARG A 85 6.45 -7.19 3.71
N VAL A 86 5.96 -6.22 2.94
CA VAL A 86 6.61 -5.75 1.71
C VAL A 86 7.50 -4.54 2.00
N ARG A 87 8.69 -4.53 1.42
CA ARG A 87 9.62 -3.39 1.42
C ARG A 87 10.01 -3.05 -0.02
N GLY A 88 10.22 -1.77 -0.30
CA GLY A 88 10.65 -1.28 -1.61
C GLY A 88 10.64 0.24 -1.67
N ASP A 89 10.95 0.77 -2.85
CA ASP A 89 10.95 2.21 -3.10
C ASP A 89 9.57 2.68 -3.58
N LEU A 90 9.11 3.81 -3.06
CA LEU A 90 7.92 4.49 -3.59
C LEU A 90 8.33 5.28 -4.83
N VAL A 91 7.85 4.82 -5.99
CA VAL A 91 8.28 5.36 -7.29
C VAL A 91 7.33 6.40 -7.88
N GLN A 92 6.06 6.42 -7.45
CA GLN A 92 5.06 7.31 -8.03
C GLN A 92 3.87 7.53 -7.08
N LEU A 93 3.43 8.79 -6.98
CA LEU A 93 2.14 9.15 -6.36
C LEU A 93 1.01 8.94 -7.37
N LEU A 94 0.05 8.07 -7.04
CA LEU A 94 -1.10 7.80 -7.92
C LEU A 94 -2.23 8.83 -7.79
N GLY A 95 -2.34 9.47 -6.62
CA GLY A 95 -3.33 10.52 -6.35
C GLY A 95 -3.99 10.38 -5.00
N PHE A 96 -4.99 11.23 -4.77
CA PHE A 96 -5.80 11.28 -3.55
C PHE A 96 -7.23 10.87 -3.88
N TYR A 97 -7.83 10.02 -3.05
CA TYR A 97 -9.15 9.46 -3.29
C TYR A 97 -10.04 9.68 -2.08
N ASP A 98 -11.16 10.35 -2.30
CA ASP A 98 -12.23 10.42 -1.29
C ASP A 98 -12.98 9.09 -1.26
N PHE A 99 -13.05 8.48 -0.07
CA PHE A 99 -13.76 7.23 0.15
C PHE A 99 -14.70 7.35 1.35
N LYS A 100 -15.89 6.77 1.23
CA LYS A 100 -16.85 6.65 2.31
C LYS A 100 -16.90 5.18 2.75
N SER A 101 -16.58 4.90 4.01
CA SER A 101 -16.83 3.56 4.56
C SER A 101 -18.32 3.27 4.53
N LYS A 102 -18.69 1.98 4.48
CA LYS A 102 -20.06 1.56 4.76
C LYS A 102 -20.50 2.06 6.14
#